data_AF-A0A947R2R2-F1
#
_entry.id   AF-A0A947R2R2-F1
#
_cell.length_a   1.000
_cell.length_b   1.000
_cell.length_c   1.000
_cell.angle_alpha   90.00
_cell.angle_beta   90.00
_cell.angle_gamma   90.00
#
_symmetry.space_group_name_H-M   'P 1'
#
loop_
_entity.id
_entity.type
_entity.pdbx_description
1 polymer ?
#
loop_
_entity_poly.entity_id
_entity_poly.type
_entity_poly.pdbx_seq_one_letter_code
_entity_poly.pdbx_strand_id
1 'polypeptide(L)'
;MNIQKIIIWHASLFEIAAPLFYLISVSLRCFLETRILSTQDDFGYYTLLHHVLWYLTSILAVMLFLSVYLKLSPRKLLWLFYGGVIVFIPVIHAALSQEPMDLEYFTGSVKEVISFSLTAAWGFTRNRPQFFAIIVLDIGIFLTGYYYSRKWHKALMTVIGTHCILTIIGTKWFGKYDVPETVVLINTHLPGHVFMALIWLQSVTLLTLILLYREHSKFFSRKKILLSILKGITVWGIVSALLYLTGLFYSVFEVVTATCATLPIFIIGESSFKYRMFKENPWTMAVLLSILIFQILVTYPVLFIILLYPVPVARVQPF
;
A
#
# COMPACT_ATOMS: atom_id res chain seq x y z
N MET A 1 -7.04 39.26 11.01
CA MET A 1 -7.24 37.82 10.80
C MET A 1 -6.72 37.09 12.04
N ASN A 2 -7.54 36.29 12.71
CA ASN A 2 -7.21 35.71 14.03
C ASN A 2 -6.13 34.62 13.88
N ILE A 3 -5.01 34.74 14.62
CA ILE A 3 -3.83 33.84 14.53
C ILE A 3 -4.21 32.36 14.67
N GLN A 4 -5.21 32.05 15.50
CA GLN A 4 -5.75 30.69 15.63
C GLN A 4 -6.38 30.16 14.34
N LYS A 5 -7.11 30.99 13.59
CA LYS A 5 -7.65 30.58 12.28
C LYS A 5 -6.53 30.30 11.28
N ILE A 6 -5.45 31.08 11.32
CA ILE A 6 -4.28 30.88 10.47
C ILE A 6 -3.60 29.54 10.79
N ILE A 7 -3.35 29.26 12.08
CA ILE A 7 -2.73 28.00 12.53
C ILE A 7 -3.58 26.78 12.16
N ILE A 8 -4.91 26.85 12.33
CA ILE A 8 -5.83 25.77 11.96
C ILE A 8 -5.81 25.54 10.44
N TRP A 9 -5.80 26.60 9.64
CA TRP A 9 -5.74 26.51 8.18
C TRP A 9 -4.44 25.84 7.69
N HIS A 10 -3.30 26.21 8.27
CA HIS A 10 -2.01 25.62 7.94
C HIS A 10 -1.94 24.14 8.33
N ALA A 11 -2.51 23.78 9.49
CA ALA A 11 -2.56 22.39 9.95
C ALA A 11 -3.42 21.52 9.03
N SER A 12 -4.53 22.03 8.47
CA SER A 12 -5.35 21.31 7.49
C SER A 12 -4.74 21.23 6.10
N LEU A 13 -3.99 22.27 5.69
CA LEU A 13 -3.30 22.27 4.40
C LEU A 13 -2.21 21.19 4.37
N PHE A 14 -1.41 21.11 5.43
CA PHE A 14 -0.35 20.10 5.55
C PHE A 14 -0.90 18.66 5.50
N GLU A 15 -2.04 18.42 6.15
CA GLU A 15 -2.69 17.10 6.16
C GLU A 15 -3.07 16.62 4.77
N ILE A 16 -3.56 17.53 3.93
CA ILE A 16 -3.96 17.23 2.54
C ILE A 16 -2.74 17.22 1.61
N ALA A 17 -1.83 18.19 1.77
CA ALA A 17 -0.71 18.39 0.87
C ALA A 17 0.32 17.25 0.94
N ALA A 18 0.62 16.71 2.12
CA ALA A 18 1.65 15.69 2.23
C ALA A 18 1.28 14.39 1.48
N PRO A 19 0.09 13.78 1.70
CA PRO A 19 -0.33 12.60 0.93
C PRO A 19 -0.46 12.88 -0.58
N LEU A 20 -0.99 14.04 -0.97
CA LEU A 20 -1.09 14.43 -2.38
C LEU A 20 0.29 14.57 -3.03
N PHE A 21 1.23 15.22 -2.35
CA PHE A 21 2.61 15.33 -2.81
C PHE A 21 3.23 13.95 -3.04
N TYR A 22 3.04 13.02 -2.10
CA TYR A 22 3.55 11.66 -2.27
C TYR A 22 2.90 10.95 -3.45
N LEU A 23 1.56 11.00 -3.58
CA LEU A 23 0.82 10.39 -4.69
C LEU A 23 1.32 10.90 -6.05
N ILE A 24 1.50 12.22 -6.19
CA ILE A 24 2.03 12.83 -7.41
C ILE A 24 3.47 12.36 -7.66
N SER A 25 4.30 12.38 -6.62
CA SER A 25 5.71 11.96 -6.69
C SER A 25 5.85 10.50 -7.14
N VAL A 26 5.13 9.57 -6.52
CA VAL A 26 5.22 8.14 -6.87
C VAL A 26 4.58 7.83 -8.22
N SER A 27 3.53 8.57 -8.61
CA SER A 27 2.93 8.42 -9.94
C SER A 27 3.88 8.89 -11.03
N LEU A 28 4.55 10.04 -10.83
CA LEU A 28 5.56 10.55 -11.74
C LEU A 28 6.76 9.60 -11.80
N ARG A 29 7.24 9.11 -10.66
CA ARG A 29 8.32 8.10 -10.62
C ARG A 29 7.95 6.86 -11.43
N CYS A 30 6.76 6.32 -11.25
CA CYS A 30 6.29 5.14 -11.98
C CYS A 30 6.18 5.41 -13.48
N PHE A 31 5.66 6.58 -13.87
CA PHE A 31 5.63 6.99 -15.27
C PHE A 31 7.04 7.04 -15.87
N LEU A 32 8.00 7.68 -15.19
CA LEU A 32 9.37 7.76 -15.70
C LEU A 32 10.01 6.38 -15.82
N GLU A 33 9.85 5.52 -14.81
CA GLU A 33 10.39 4.16 -14.81
C GLU A 33 9.80 3.30 -15.92
N THR A 34 8.48 3.25 -16.06
CA THR A 34 7.79 2.24 -16.91
C THR A 34 7.47 2.71 -18.32
N ARG A 35 7.58 4.02 -18.59
CA ARG A 35 7.34 4.61 -19.92
C ARG A 35 8.58 5.18 -20.57
N ILE A 36 9.46 5.82 -19.79
CA ILE A 36 10.56 6.65 -20.32
C ILE A 36 11.91 5.95 -20.21
N LEU A 37 12.17 5.28 -19.08
CA LEU A 37 13.47 4.72 -18.75
C LEU A 37 13.52 3.19 -18.82
N SER A 38 12.39 2.51 -19.03
CA SER A 38 12.32 1.07 -19.20
C SER A 38 12.81 0.64 -20.59
N THR A 39 13.29 -0.60 -20.68
CA THR A 39 13.63 -1.23 -21.97
C THR A 39 12.38 -1.58 -22.79
N GLN A 40 11.23 -1.74 -22.14
CA GLN A 40 9.94 -2.05 -22.74
C GLN A 40 8.86 -1.12 -22.18
N ASP A 41 7.92 -0.73 -23.04
CA ASP A 41 6.80 0.14 -22.68
C ASP A 41 5.71 -0.65 -21.94
N ASP A 42 5.87 -0.78 -20.62
CA ASP A 42 4.96 -1.50 -19.73
C ASP A 42 3.96 -0.56 -19.03
N PHE A 43 3.92 0.71 -19.42
CA PHE A 43 3.04 1.70 -18.80
C PHE A 43 1.58 1.42 -19.16
N GLY A 44 0.77 1.24 -18.11
CA GLY A 44 -0.66 1.05 -18.23
C GLY A 44 -1.36 1.37 -16.92
N TYR A 45 -2.69 1.45 -16.96
CA TYR A 45 -3.51 1.80 -15.80
C TYR A 45 -3.21 0.94 -14.56
N TYR A 46 -3.19 -0.38 -14.70
CA TYR A 46 -2.91 -1.29 -13.59
C TYR A 46 -1.44 -1.36 -13.22
N THR A 47 -0.52 -1.10 -14.16
CA THR A 47 0.90 -0.95 -13.85
C THR A 47 1.09 0.24 -12.92
N LEU A 48 0.53 1.41 -13.25
CA LEU A 48 0.58 2.60 -12.41
C LEU A 48 -0.05 2.35 -11.04
N LEU A 49 -1.27 1.78 -11.01
CA LEU A 49 -1.95 1.49 -9.75
C LEU A 49 -1.16 0.53 -8.87
N HIS A 50 -0.61 -0.55 -9.43
CA HIS A 50 0.23 -1.49 -8.69
C HIS A 50 1.37 -0.74 -7.99
N HIS A 51 2.20 -0.01 -8.74
CA HIS A 51 3.38 0.66 -8.17
C HIS A 51 2.99 1.74 -7.14
N VAL A 52 1.98 2.56 -7.44
CA VAL A 52 1.52 3.61 -6.50
C VAL A 52 0.99 3.00 -5.20
N LEU A 53 0.18 1.94 -5.28
CA LEU A 53 -0.37 1.27 -4.11
C LEU A 53 0.72 0.52 -3.31
N TRP A 54 1.72 -0.03 -3.98
CA TRP A 54 2.88 -0.63 -3.34
C TRP A 54 3.70 0.40 -2.54
N TYR A 55 3.97 1.57 -3.14
CA TYR A 55 4.63 2.68 -2.46
C TYR A 55 3.82 3.23 -1.29
N LEU A 56 2.51 3.35 -1.44
CA LEU A 56 1.62 3.76 -0.36
C LEU A 56 1.63 2.74 0.78
N THR A 57 1.58 1.44 0.46
CA THR A 57 1.66 0.38 1.46
C THR A 57 2.96 0.49 2.26
N SER A 58 4.08 0.67 1.56
CA SER A 58 5.40 0.83 2.15
C SER A 58 5.46 1.99 3.15
N ILE A 59 5.05 3.19 2.74
CA ILE A 59 5.11 4.36 3.63
C ILE A 59 4.11 4.28 4.80
N LEU A 60 2.90 3.75 4.56
CA LEU A 60 1.90 3.57 5.61
C LEU A 60 2.34 2.51 6.64
N ALA A 61 3.00 1.44 6.21
CA ALA A 61 3.55 0.43 7.11
C ALA A 61 4.67 0.99 7.98
N VAL A 62 5.58 1.79 7.40
CA VAL A 62 6.62 2.51 8.14
C VAL A 62 6.00 3.50 9.12
N MET A 63 5.01 4.29 8.70
CA MET A 63 4.28 5.21 9.57
C MET A 63 3.63 4.47 10.75
N LEU A 64 2.99 3.33 10.50
CA LEU A 64 2.36 2.51 11.54
C LEU A 64 3.40 2.00 12.53
N PHE A 65 4.50 1.44 12.06
CA PHE A 65 5.58 0.94 12.90
C PHE A 65 6.16 2.06 13.77
N LEU A 66 6.54 3.20 13.19
CA LEU A 66 7.07 4.34 13.94
C LEU A 66 6.05 4.87 14.93
N SER A 67 4.77 4.95 14.52
CA SER A 67 3.69 5.38 15.41
C SER A 67 3.57 4.47 16.62
N VAL A 68 3.65 3.15 16.43
CA VAL A 68 3.59 2.14 17.50
C VAL A 68 4.83 2.18 18.38
N TYR A 69 6.01 2.06 17.79
CA TYR A 69 7.28 1.91 18.49
C TYR A 69 7.69 3.17 19.26
N LEU A 70 7.56 4.34 18.61
CA LEU A 70 7.89 5.64 19.22
C LEU A 70 6.69 6.26 19.98
N LYS A 71 5.52 5.61 19.97
CA LYS A 71 4.27 6.11 20.57
C LYS A 71 3.85 7.49 20.04
N LEU A 72 4.06 7.73 18.75
CA LEU A 72 3.71 8.99 18.08
C LEU A 72 2.30 8.94 17.52
N SER A 73 1.62 10.08 17.49
CA SER A 73 0.37 10.23 16.74
C SER A 73 0.66 10.11 15.24
N PRO A 74 -0.09 9.27 14.48
CA PRO A 74 0.02 9.19 13.02
C PRO A 74 0.06 10.54 12.31
N ARG A 75 -0.69 11.54 12.78
CA ARG A 75 -0.69 12.90 12.22
C ARG A 75 0.70 13.55 12.25
N LYS A 76 1.49 13.31 13.30
CA LYS A 76 2.88 13.80 13.41
C LYS A 76 3.85 13.14 12.43
N LEU A 77 3.44 12.05 11.78
CA LEU A 77 4.26 11.29 10.84
C LEU A 77 3.89 11.57 9.39
N LEU A 78 2.90 12.43 9.12
CA LEU A 78 2.51 12.80 7.74
C LEU A 78 3.66 13.43 6.94
N TRP A 79 4.67 14.01 7.62
CA TRP A 79 5.84 14.53 6.91
C TRP A 79 6.63 13.43 6.18
N LEU A 80 6.51 12.16 6.58
CA LEU A 80 7.15 11.03 5.90
C LEU A 80 6.70 10.91 4.44
N PHE A 81 5.52 11.43 4.09
CA PHE A 81 5.07 11.54 2.71
C PHE A 81 5.95 12.49 1.87
N TYR A 82 6.67 13.45 2.46
CA TYR A 82 7.68 14.22 1.71
C TYR A 82 8.95 13.41 1.40
N GLY A 83 9.12 12.25 2.06
CA GLY A 83 10.10 11.24 1.67
C GLY A 83 9.90 10.67 0.28
N GLY A 84 8.79 11.00 -0.41
CA GLY A 84 8.59 10.69 -1.83
C GLY A 84 9.73 11.17 -2.74
N VAL A 85 10.51 12.19 -2.35
CA VAL A 85 11.70 12.60 -3.11
C VAL A 85 12.76 11.49 -3.16
N ILE A 86 12.88 10.67 -2.11
CA ILE A 86 13.85 9.57 -2.04
C ILE A 86 13.53 8.50 -3.10
N VAL A 87 12.26 8.32 -3.47
CA VAL A 87 11.86 7.32 -4.49
C VAL A 87 12.39 7.66 -5.89
N PHE A 88 12.85 8.89 -6.12
CA PHE A 88 13.46 9.32 -7.38
C PHE A 88 14.95 9.00 -7.48
N ILE A 89 15.63 8.59 -6.40
CA ILE A 89 17.08 8.29 -6.46
C ILE A 89 17.41 7.27 -7.58
N PRO A 90 16.66 6.15 -7.75
CA PRO A 90 16.90 5.23 -8.86
C PRO A 90 16.69 5.86 -10.24
N VAL A 91 15.67 6.73 -10.39
CA VAL A 91 15.37 7.44 -11.64
C VAL A 91 16.49 8.41 -12.00
N ILE A 92 16.98 9.19 -11.01
CA ILE A 92 18.08 10.12 -11.20
C ILE A 92 19.34 9.36 -11.57
N HIS A 93 19.63 8.25 -10.89
CA HIS A 93 20.78 7.41 -11.23
C HIS A 93 20.70 6.92 -12.67
N ALA A 94 19.57 6.32 -13.09
CA ALA A 94 19.37 5.83 -14.46
C ALA A 94 19.51 6.96 -15.51
N ALA A 95 18.94 8.13 -15.24
CA ALA A 95 19.06 9.29 -16.12
C ALA A 95 20.52 9.78 -16.27
N LEU A 96 21.30 9.72 -15.18
CA LEU A 96 22.72 10.13 -15.18
C LEU A 96 23.62 9.06 -15.81
N SER A 97 23.35 7.78 -15.59
CA SER A 97 24.15 6.67 -16.15
C SER A 97 23.80 6.34 -17.60
N GLN A 98 22.67 6.85 -18.11
CA GLN A 98 22.09 6.49 -19.41
C GLN A 98 21.79 4.98 -19.55
N GLU A 99 21.69 4.28 -18.43
CA GLU A 99 21.32 2.87 -18.40
C GLU A 99 19.80 2.75 -18.20
N PRO A 100 19.14 1.79 -18.86
CA PRO A 100 17.72 1.57 -18.64
C PRO A 100 17.46 1.15 -17.19
N MET A 101 16.32 1.59 -16.67
CA MET A 101 15.87 1.30 -15.33
C MET A 101 15.23 -0.09 -15.30
N ASP A 102 16.03 -1.11 -14.97
CA ASP A 102 15.60 -2.51 -14.85
C ASP A 102 15.72 -2.96 -13.39
N LEU A 103 14.80 -2.47 -12.55
CA LEU A 103 14.74 -2.85 -11.13
C LEU A 103 13.99 -4.16 -10.99
N GLU A 104 14.63 -5.12 -10.33
CA GLU A 104 14.03 -6.43 -10.08
C GLU A 104 13.44 -6.49 -8.66
N TYR A 105 12.25 -7.08 -8.55
CA TYR A 105 11.73 -7.52 -7.26
C TYR A 105 12.71 -8.49 -6.60
N PHE A 106 12.76 -8.49 -5.27
CA PHE A 106 13.44 -9.58 -4.57
C PHE A 106 12.67 -10.89 -4.81
N THR A 107 13.28 -11.78 -5.59
CA THR A 107 12.78 -13.12 -5.92
C THR A 107 13.66 -14.18 -5.24
N GLY A 108 13.10 -15.37 -5.02
CA GLY A 108 13.81 -16.50 -4.41
C GLY A 108 13.15 -17.04 -3.15
N SER A 109 13.81 -18.03 -2.56
CA SER A 109 13.44 -18.68 -1.30
C SER A 109 13.45 -17.70 -0.12
N VAL A 110 12.74 -18.03 0.96
CA VAL A 110 12.73 -17.25 2.21
C VAL A 110 14.15 -16.97 2.73
N LYS A 111 15.09 -17.89 2.52
CA LYS A 111 16.50 -17.69 2.91
C LYS A 111 17.19 -16.60 2.10
N GLU A 112 16.95 -16.53 0.80
CA GLU A 112 17.49 -15.49 -0.08
C GLU A 112 16.91 -14.13 0.28
N VAL A 113 15.61 -14.06 0.54
CA VAL A 113 14.94 -12.85 1.04
C VAL A 113 15.56 -12.34 2.35
N ILE A 114 15.84 -13.24 3.30
CA ILE A 114 16.51 -12.87 4.55
C ILE A 114 17.94 -12.37 4.28
N SER A 115 18.68 -13.00 3.36
CA SER A 115 20.02 -12.56 2.97
C SER A 115 20.00 -11.17 2.32
N PHE A 116 19.04 -10.88 1.44
CA PHE A 116 18.86 -9.55 0.86
C PHE A 116 18.55 -8.50 1.92
N SER A 117 17.71 -8.85 2.89
CA SER A 117 17.42 -8.01 4.06
C SER A 117 18.70 -7.66 4.81
N LEU A 118 19.58 -8.63 5.08
CA LEU A 118 20.79 -8.40 5.86
C LEU A 118 21.89 -7.64 5.11
N THR A 119 21.90 -7.73 3.78
CA THR A 119 22.93 -7.11 2.92
C THR A 119 22.49 -5.79 2.30
N ALA A 120 21.27 -5.33 2.61
CA ALA A 120 20.62 -4.18 1.96
C ALA A 120 20.67 -4.27 0.41
N ALA A 121 20.63 -5.49 -0.14
CA ALA A 121 20.78 -5.76 -1.56
C ALA A 121 22.11 -5.32 -2.20
N TRP A 122 23.17 -5.04 -1.41
CA TRP A 122 24.49 -4.67 -1.93
C TRP A 122 25.08 -5.69 -2.91
N GLY A 123 24.79 -6.97 -2.71
CA GLY A 123 25.22 -8.07 -3.57
C GLY A 123 24.51 -8.15 -4.93
N PHE A 124 23.45 -7.37 -5.15
CA PHE A 124 22.66 -7.38 -6.38
C PHE A 124 23.01 -6.16 -7.24
N THR A 125 23.89 -6.35 -8.23
CA THR A 125 24.41 -5.26 -9.07
C THR A 125 23.31 -4.47 -9.78
N ARG A 126 22.22 -5.12 -10.19
CA ARG A 126 21.04 -4.50 -10.82
C ARG A 126 20.25 -3.56 -9.88
N ASN A 127 20.28 -3.80 -8.57
CA ASN A 127 19.56 -2.99 -7.58
C ASN A 127 20.47 -2.00 -6.83
N ARG A 128 21.70 -1.74 -7.29
CA ARG A 128 22.60 -0.73 -6.68
C ARG A 128 21.98 0.67 -6.55
N PRO A 129 21.19 1.18 -7.51
CA PRO A 129 20.52 2.47 -7.33
C PRO A 129 19.51 2.46 -6.17
N GLN A 130 18.87 1.31 -5.93
CA GLN A 130 17.96 1.09 -4.81
C GLN A 130 18.72 1.08 -3.47
N PHE A 131 19.95 0.56 -3.43
CA PHE A 131 20.79 0.59 -2.23
C PHE A 131 21.04 2.02 -1.72
N PHE A 132 21.34 2.98 -2.61
CA PHE A 132 21.51 4.38 -2.21
C PHE A 132 20.23 4.99 -1.63
N ALA A 133 19.08 4.66 -2.22
CA ALA A 133 17.79 5.09 -1.70
C ALA A 133 17.53 4.53 -0.28
N ILE A 134 17.90 3.26 -0.05
CA ILE A 134 17.79 2.61 1.26
C ILE A 134 18.70 3.29 2.30
N ILE A 135 19.96 3.60 1.97
CA ILE A 135 20.86 4.33 2.89
C ILE A 135 20.27 5.68 3.29
N VAL A 136 19.81 6.47 2.32
CA VAL A 136 19.24 7.80 2.61
C VAL A 136 18.00 7.67 3.50
N LEU A 137 17.18 6.65 3.24
CA LEU A 137 16.02 6.34 4.07
C LEU A 137 16.42 5.93 5.49
N ASP A 138 17.41 5.05 5.65
CA ASP A 138 17.89 4.58 6.96
C ASP A 138 18.45 5.73 7.80
N ILE A 139 19.21 6.64 7.18
CA ILE A 139 19.68 7.87 7.85
C ILE A 139 18.49 8.72 8.28
N GLY A 140 17.51 8.96 7.41
CA GLY A 140 16.31 9.73 7.74
C GLY A 140 15.50 9.12 8.88
N ILE A 141 15.33 7.79 8.88
CA ILE A 141 14.63 7.05 9.92
C ILE A 141 15.41 7.07 11.24
N PHE A 142 16.74 6.94 11.20
CA PHE A 142 17.60 7.07 12.38
C PHE A 142 17.44 8.45 13.01
N LEU A 143 17.59 9.52 12.21
CA LEU A 143 17.46 10.89 12.68
C LEU A 143 16.07 11.16 13.27
N THR A 144 15.02 10.61 12.66
CA THR A 144 13.65 10.68 13.17
C THR A 144 13.52 9.97 14.52
N GLY A 145 13.99 8.72 14.58
CA GLY A 145 13.96 7.92 15.80
C GLY A 145 14.73 8.60 16.93
N TYR A 146 15.88 9.18 16.63
CA TYR A 146 16.68 9.93 17.59
C TYR A 146 16.00 11.23 18.02
N TYR A 147 15.44 12.00 17.09
CA TYR A 147 14.74 13.25 17.37
C TYR A 147 13.60 13.06 18.36
N TYR A 148 12.76 12.04 18.18
CA TYR A 148 11.61 11.78 19.03
C TYR A 148 11.94 11.02 20.32
N SER A 149 12.92 10.11 20.30
CA SER A 149 13.23 9.28 21.47
C SER A 149 14.37 9.82 22.34
N ARG A 150 15.22 10.68 21.78
CA ARG A 150 16.50 11.15 22.34
C ARG A 150 17.44 10.02 22.78
N LYS A 151 17.27 8.81 22.21
CA LYS A 151 17.98 7.59 22.58
C LYS A 151 18.51 6.89 21.33
N TRP A 152 19.83 6.78 21.22
CA TRP A 152 20.50 6.18 20.06
C TRP A 152 20.05 4.73 19.80
N HIS A 153 19.88 3.91 20.86
CA HIS A 153 19.43 2.52 20.70
C HIS A 153 18.01 2.43 20.16
N LYS A 154 17.12 3.35 20.55
CA LYS A 154 15.76 3.41 19.98
C LYS A 154 15.78 3.87 18.52
N ALA A 155 16.65 4.81 18.18
CA ALA A 155 16.86 5.26 16.80
C ALA A 155 17.39 4.11 15.92
N LEU A 156 18.33 3.32 16.42
CA LEU A 156 18.83 2.14 15.72
C LEU A 156 17.73 1.10 15.51
N MET A 157 16.92 0.82 16.53
CA MET A 157 15.79 -0.11 16.41
C MET A 157 14.72 0.38 15.44
N THR A 158 14.53 1.69 15.28
CA THR A 158 13.63 2.20 14.24
C THR A 158 14.15 1.93 12.84
N VAL A 159 15.47 2.05 12.62
CA VAL A 159 16.09 1.69 11.33
C VAL A 159 15.90 0.20 11.05
N ILE A 160 16.30 -0.65 12.00
CA ILE A 160 16.20 -2.12 11.84
C ILE A 160 14.75 -2.53 11.55
N GLY A 161 13.79 -2.02 12.32
CA GLY A 161 12.38 -2.36 12.13
C GLY A 161 11.83 -1.87 10.79
N THR A 162 12.14 -0.64 10.38
CA THR A 162 11.73 -0.11 9.08
C THR A 162 12.35 -0.89 7.93
N HIS A 163 13.64 -1.21 8.01
CA HIS A 163 14.34 -1.99 7.00
C HIS A 163 13.74 -3.40 6.82
N CYS A 164 13.45 -4.09 7.92
CA CYS A 164 12.76 -5.37 7.89
C CYS A 164 11.38 -5.26 7.25
N ILE A 165 10.59 -4.24 7.61
CA ILE A 165 9.25 -4.01 7.04
C ILE A 165 9.34 -3.79 5.53
N LEU A 166 10.25 -2.93 5.08
CA LEU A 166 10.40 -2.60 3.67
C LEU A 166 10.92 -3.78 2.86
N THR A 167 11.80 -4.60 3.43
CA THR A 167 12.27 -5.81 2.75
C THR A 167 11.16 -6.85 2.63
N ILE A 168 10.34 -7.02 3.68
CA ILE A 168 9.13 -7.85 3.60
C ILE A 168 8.23 -7.30 2.49
N ILE A 169 7.91 -6.01 2.47
CA ILE A 169 7.01 -5.44 1.45
C ILE A 169 7.60 -5.49 0.03
N GLY A 170 8.93 -5.39 -0.11
CA GLY A 170 9.63 -5.46 -1.39
C GLY A 170 9.86 -6.88 -1.92
N THR A 171 9.53 -7.91 -1.14
CA THR A 171 9.62 -9.30 -1.56
C THR A 171 8.41 -9.69 -2.40
N LYS A 172 8.64 -10.45 -3.48
CA LYS A 172 7.57 -11.00 -4.32
C LYS A 172 6.88 -12.17 -3.61
N TRP A 173 6.06 -11.88 -2.61
CA TRP A 173 5.35 -12.90 -1.82
C TRP A 173 4.32 -13.68 -2.62
N PHE A 174 3.63 -13.00 -3.54
CA PHE A 174 2.54 -13.58 -4.30
C PHE A 174 2.86 -13.53 -5.79
N GLY A 175 2.65 -14.65 -6.46
CA GLY A 175 2.80 -14.78 -7.90
C GLY A 175 1.72 -15.65 -8.50
N LYS A 176 1.55 -15.51 -9.81
CA LYS A 176 0.70 -16.42 -10.57
C LYS A 176 1.38 -17.78 -10.68
N TYR A 177 0.60 -18.86 -10.68
CA TYR A 177 1.10 -20.25 -10.69
C TYR A 177 2.12 -20.56 -11.80
N ASP A 178 2.06 -19.85 -12.92
CA ASP A 178 2.96 -19.99 -14.07
C ASP A 178 4.27 -19.17 -13.97
N VAL A 179 4.47 -18.41 -12.89
CA VAL A 179 5.67 -17.59 -12.64
C VAL A 179 6.32 -17.98 -11.31
N PRO A 180 7.29 -18.92 -11.29
CA PRO A 180 7.75 -19.62 -10.07
C PRO A 180 8.60 -18.79 -9.11
N GLU A 181 8.92 -17.53 -9.45
CA GLU A 181 9.84 -16.66 -8.70
C GLU A 181 9.24 -16.04 -7.43
N THR A 182 8.18 -16.63 -6.88
CA THR A 182 7.39 -16.05 -5.78
C THR A 182 7.22 -17.02 -4.62
N VAL A 183 7.04 -16.49 -3.41
CA VAL A 183 6.94 -17.31 -2.19
C VAL A 183 5.65 -18.14 -2.15
N VAL A 184 4.54 -17.58 -2.65
CA VAL A 184 3.21 -18.21 -2.67
C VAL A 184 2.63 -18.10 -4.08
N LEU A 185 2.40 -19.24 -4.70
CA LEU A 185 1.75 -19.35 -6.01
C LEU A 185 0.23 -19.35 -5.84
N ILE A 186 -0.44 -18.46 -6.56
CA ILE A 186 -1.89 -18.31 -6.53
C ILE A 186 -2.44 -18.64 -7.92
N ASN A 187 -3.42 -19.54 -7.96
CA ASN A 187 -4.15 -19.85 -9.17
C ASN A 187 -5.22 -18.77 -9.40
N THR A 188 -4.96 -17.84 -10.31
CA THR A 188 -5.89 -16.77 -10.71
C THR A 188 -5.78 -16.50 -12.20
N HIS A 189 -6.91 -16.09 -12.79
CA HIS A 189 -6.98 -15.66 -14.18
C HIS A 189 -6.67 -14.17 -14.37
N LEU A 190 -6.53 -13.40 -13.28
CA LEU A 190 -6.22 -11.99 -13.35
C LEU A 190 -4.80 -11.77 -13.91
N PRO A 191 -4.61 -10.79 -14.81
CA PRO A 191 -3.27 -10.37 -15.23
C PRO A 191 -2.43 -9.92 -14.03
N GLY A 192 -1.11 -10.14 -14.08
CA GLY A 192 -0.21 -9.93 -12.93
C GLY A 192 -0.33 -8.55 -12.27
N HIS A 193 -0.30 -7.47 -13.05
CA HIS A 193 -0.44 -6.11 -12.49
C HIS A 193 -1.83 -5.83 -11.90
N VAL A 194 -2.89 -6.41 -12.49
CA VAL A 194 -4.27 -6.28 -11.97
C VAL A 194 -4.35 -6.96 -10.60
N PHE A 195 -3.83 -8.19 -10.53
CA PHE A 195 -3.78 -8.98 -9.32
C PHE A 195 -3.02 -8.28 -8.19
N MET A 196 -1.80 -7.81 -8.48
CA MET A 196 -0.97 -7.12 -7.49
C MET A 196 -1.61 -5.80 -7.04
N ALA A 197 -2.21 -5.03 -7.95
CA ALA A 197 -2.92 -3.79 -7.59
C ALA A 197 -4.04 -4.05 -6.56
N LEU A 198 -4.79 -5.14 -6.68
CA LEU A 198 -5.82 -5.50 -5.70
C LEU A 198 -5.23 -5.84 -4.33
N ILE A 199 -4.15 -6.63 -4.27
CA ILE A 199 -3.47 -6.98 -3.01
C ILE A 199 -2.99 -5.71 -2.30
N TRP A 200 -2.33 -4.81 -3.02
CA TRP A 200 -1.83 -3.57 -2.44
C TRP A 200 -2.94 -2.60 -2.07
N LEU A 201 -4.05 -2.55 -2.81
CA LEU A 201 -5.23 -1.77 -2.43
C LEU A 201 -5.78 -2.21 -1.06
N GLN A 202 -5.85 -3.52 -0.80
CA GLN A 202 -6.28 -4.03 0.50
C GLN A 202 -5.29 -3.66 1.61
N SER A 203 -3.99 -3.74 1.32
CA SER A 203 -2.93 -3.39 2.26
C SER A 203 -2.98 -1.90 2.62
N VAL A 204 -3.06 -1.00 1.63
CA VAL A 204 -3.23 0.45 1.82
C VAL A 204 -4.46 0.73 2.68
N THR A 205 -5.57 0.07 2.37
CA THR A 205 -6.82 0.31 3.07
C THR A 205 -6.75 -0.13 4.52
N LEU A 206 -6.25 -1.34 4.78
CA LEU A 206 -6.09 -1.87 6.13
C LEU A 206 -5.17 -0.99 6.97
N LEU A 207 -3.99 -0.64 6.44
CA LEU A 207 -3.02 0.20 7.15
C LEU A 207 -3.60 1.59 7.45
N THR A 208 -4.31 2.19 6.49
CA THR A 208 -4.95 3.49 6.68
C THR A 208 -6.01 3.43 7.78
N LEU A 209 -6.86 2.39 7.79
CA LEU A 209 -7.85 2.19 8.83
C LEU A 209 -7.23 1.99 10.22
N ILE A 210 -6.12 1.23 10.31
CA ILE A 210 -5.39 1.06 11.58
C ILE A 210 -4.80 2.39 12.07
N LEU A 211 -4.21 3.18 11.17
CA LEU A 211 -3.65 4.50 11.50
C LEU A 211 -4.75 5.47 11.94
N LEU A 212 -5.89 5.52 11.24
CA LEU A 212 -7.05 6.32 11.65
C LEU A 212 -7.60 5.87 13.00
N TYR A 213 -7.73 4.56 13.22
CA TYR A 213 -8.15 4.03 14.51
C TYR A 213 -7.22 4.47 15.64
N ARG A 214 -5.91 4.47 15.40
CA ARG A 214 -4.91 4.89 16.39
C ARG A 214 -4.99 6.38 16.71
N GLU A 215 -5.15 7.22 15.70
CA GLU A 215 -5.27 8.68 15.87
C GLU A 215 -6.61 9.07 16.52
N HIS A 216 -7.69 8.36 16.17
CA HIS A 216 -9.06 8.78 16.43
C HIS A 216 -9.89 7.71 17.15
N SER A 217 -9.27 6.89 17.99
CA SER A 217 -9.91 5.75 18.68
C SER A 217 -11.22 6.10 19.40
N LYS A 218 -11.39 7.34 19.89
CA LYS A 218 -12.64 7.82 20.52
C LYS A 218 -13.84 7.84 19.58
N PHE A 219 -13.60 8.02 18.29
CA PHE A 219 -14.63 8.03 17.25
C PHE A 219 -14.98 6.62 16.77
N PHE A 220 -14.16 5.63 17.13
CA PHE A 220 -14.25 4.25 16.69
C PHE A 220 -14.62 3.33 17.86
N SER A 221 -15.90 2.95 17.96
CA SER A 221 -16.31 1.93 18.93
C SER A 221 -15.80 0.56 18.50
N ARG A 222 -14.97 -0.10 19.33
CA ARG A 222 -14.45 -1.46 19.07
C ARG A 222 -15.56 -2.45 18.73
N LYS A 223 -16.65 -2.42 19.49
CA LYS A 223 -17.83 -3.28 19.26
C LYS A 223 -18.46 -3.03 17.89
N LYS A 224 -18.57 -1.75 17.48
CA LYS A 224 -19.13 -1.39 16.18
C LYS A 224 -18.20 -1.75 15.02
N ILE A 225 -16.90 -1.52 15.15
CA ILE A 225 -15.92 -1.97 14.14
C ILE A 225 -16.01 -3.48 13.95
N LEU A 226 -16.02 -4.24 15.05
CA LEU A 226 -16.15 -5.69 14.97
C LEU A 226 -17.46 -6.09 14.28
N LEU A 227 -18.58 -5.43 14.61
CA LEU A 227 -19.85 -5.66 13.95
C LEU A 227 -19.81 -5.31 12.46
N SER A 228 -19.17 -4.20 12.06
CA SER A 228 -18.99 -3.81 10.65
C SER A 228 -18.14 -4.82 9.89
N ILE A 229 -17.06 -5.31 10.51
CA ILE A 229 -16.22 -6.36 9.95
C ILE A 229 -17.03 -7.63 9.75
N LEU A 230 -17.77 -8.07 10.77
CA LEU A 230 -18.63 -9.24 10.68
C LEU A 230 -19.70 -9.08 9.59
N LYS A 231 -20.40 -7.94 9.55
CA LYS A 231 -21.38 -7.64 8.49
C LYS A 231 -20.74 -7.68 7.10
N GLY A 232 -19.56 -7.08 6.94
CA GLY A 232 -18.83 -7.09 5.67
C GLY A 232 -18.44 -8.50 5.24
N ILE A 233 -17.85 -9.28 6.15
CA ILE A 233 -17.50 -10.69 5.90
C ILE A 233 -18.75 -11.51 5.58
N THR A 234 -19.86 -11.32 6.30
CA THR A 234 -21.10 -12.07 6.06
C THR A 234 -21.74 -11.71 4.73
N VAL A 235 -22.01 -10.43 4.47
CA VAL A 235 -22.66 -9.98 3.23
C VAL A 235 -21.82 -10.39 2.03
N TRP A 236 -20.51 -10.15 2.10
CA TRP A 236 -19.64 -10.45 0.98
C TRP A 236 -19.31 -11.95 0.86
N GLY A 237 -19.26 -12.69 1.95
CA GLY A 237 -19.17 -14.15 1.94
C GLY A 237 -20.36 -14.77 1.20
N ILE A 238 -21.57 -14.23 1.41
CA ILE A 238 -22.78 -14.64 0.67
C ILE A 238 -22.64 -14.28 -0.81
N VAL A 239 -22.30 -13.03 -1.15
CA VAL A 239 -22.13 -12.59 -2.56
C VAL A 239 -21.06 -13.43 -3.26
N SER A 240 -19.95 -13.70 -2.60
CA SER A 240 -18.86 -14.50 -3.15
C SER A 240 -19.22 -15.95 -3.35
N ALA A 241 -19.99 -16.55 -2.42
CA ALA A 241 -20.51 -17.90 -2.59
C ALA A 241 -21.46 -17.96 -3.79
N LEU A 242 -22.33 -16.96 -3.98
CA LEU A 242 -23.22 -16.87 -5.14
C LEU A 242 -22.43 -16.70 -6.45
N LEU A 243 -21.38 -15.88 -6.46
CA LEU A 243 -20.51 -15.70 -7.62
C LEU A 243 -19.66 -16.93 -7.94
N TYR A 244 -19.22 -17.68 -6.92
CA TYR A 244 -18.55 -18.97 -7.11
C TYR A 244 -19.51 -20.01 -7.70
N LEU A 245 -20.73 -20.12 -7.15
CA LEU A 245 -21.75 -21.05 -7.65
C LEU A 245 -22.19 -20.76 -9.09
N THR A 246 -22.07 -19.53 -9.55
CA THR A 246 -22.38 -19.12 -10.94
C THR A 246 -21.19 -19.27 -11.89
N GLY A 247 -20.03 -19.74 -11.39
CA GLY A 247 -18.80 -19.90 -12.18
C GLY A 247 -18.10 -18.58 -12.50
N LEU A 248 -18.48 -17.48 -11.85
CA LEU A 248 -17.90 -16.15 -12.06
C LEU A 248 -16.62 -15.92 -11.24
N PHE A 249 -16.43 -16.63 -10.12
CA PHE A 249 -15.17 -16.68 -9.38
C PHE A 249 -14.55 -18.07 -9.43
N TYR A 250 -13.24 -18.12 -9.67
CA TYR A 250 -12.48 -19.35 -9.91
C TYR A 250 -11.70 -19.82 -8.68
N SER A 251 -11.39 -18.91 -7.76
CA SER A 251 -10.64 -19.26 -6.56
C SER A 251 -11.21 -18.64 -5.29
N VAL A 252 -10.98 -19.33 -4.17
CA VAL A 252 -11.23 -18.80 -2.82
C VAL A 252 -10.47 -17.49 -2.59
N PHE A 253 -9.36 -17.27 -3.29
CA PHE A 253 -8.59 -16.04 -3.20
C PHE A 253 -9.32 -14.83 -3.82
N GLU A 254 -9.98 -15.00 -4.96
CA GLU A 254 -10.77 -13.95 -5.61
C GLU A 254 -11.95 -13.53 -4.72
N VAL A 255 -12.57 -14.51 -4.06
CA VAL A 255 -13.59 -14.33 -3.02
C VAL A 255 -13.06 -13.50 -1.84
N VAL A 256 -11.90 -13.85 -1.30
CA VAL A 256 -11.27 -13.13 -0.17
C VAL A 256 -10.89 -11.71 -0.57
N THR A 257 -10.30 -11.52 -1.75
CA THR A 257 -9.85 -10.21 -2.24
C THR A 257 -11.02 -9.24 -2.40
N ALA A 258 -12.15 -9.74 -2.93
CA ALA A 258 -13.35 -8.93 -3.07
C ALA A 258 -14.05 -8.67 -1.70
N THR A 259 -13.88 -9.57 -0.72
CA THR A 259 -14.35 -9.37 0.67
C THR A 259 -13.61 -8.22 1.33
N CYS A 260 -12.29 -8.21 1.18
CA CYS A 260 -11.46 -7.14 1.68
C CYS A 260 -11.77 -5.79 1.00
N ALA A 261 -12.11 -5.78 -0.29
CA ALA A 261 -12.44 -4.56 -1.03
C ALA A 261 -13.73 -3.87 -0.53
N THR A 262 -14.68 -4.65 -0.01
CA THR A 262 -15.97 -4.13 0.45
C THR A 262 -16.03 -3.84 1.95
N LEU A 263 -15.12 -4.41 2.75
CA LEU A 263 -14.95 -4.10 4.19
C LEU A 263 -14.90 -2.58 4.51
N PRO A 264 -14.19 -1.73 3.73
CA PRO A 264 -14.12 -0.30 3.96
C PRO A 264 -15.49 0.35 3.78
N ILE A 265 -16.32 -0.13 2.87
CA ILE A 265 -17.69 0.37 2.64
C ILE A 265 -18.53 0.20 3.92
N PHE A 266 -18.42 -0.94 4.60
CA PHE A 266 -19.14 -1.20 5.84
C PHE A 266 -18.58 -0.41 7.03
N ILE A 267 -17.25 -0.27 7.11
CA ILE A 267 -16.60 0.52 8.16
C ILE A 267 -16.93 2.01 7.98
N ILE A 268 -16.88 2.51 6.75
CA ILE A 268 -17.24 3.89 6.38
C ILE A 268 -18.73 4.10 6.61
N GLY A 269 -19.61 3.21 6.15
CA GLY A 269 -21.05 3.32 6.39
C GLY A 269 -21.38 3.46 7.89
N GLU A 270 -20.87 2.57 8.72
CA GLU A 270 -21.13 2.59 10.18
C GLU A 270 -20.45 3.74 10.92
N SER A 271 -19.31 4.24 10.44
CA SER A 271 -18.63 5.41 11.02
C SER A 271 -19.24 6.75 10.55
N SER A 272 -19.71 6.83 9.31
CA SER A 272 -20.29 8.03 8.67
C SER A 272 -21.72 8.32 9.14
N PHE A 273 -22.46 7.32 9.62
CA PHE A 273 -23.85 7.49 10.06
C PHE A 273 -24.01 8.35 11.33
N LYS A 274 -22.92 8.73 11.99
CA LYS A 274 -22.95 9.87 12.93
C LYS A 274 -22.58 11.13 12.15
N TYR A 275 -23.58 11.95 11.80
CA TYR A 275 -23.43 13.35 11.35
C TYR A 275 -22.40 14.15 12.18
N ARG A 276 -22.18 13.73 13.43
CA ARG A 276 -21.12 14.22 14.32
C ARG A 276 -19.69 14.08 13.77
N MET A 277 -19.33 12.98 13.10
CA MET A 277 -17.96 12.77 12.60
C MET A 277 -17.62 13.77 11.48
N PHE A 278 -18.58 14.04 10.59
CA PHE A 278 -18.45 15.09 9.56
C PHE A 278 -18.17 16.47 10.17
N LYS A 279 -18.84 16.79 11.29
CA LYS A 279 -18.71 18.10 11.95
C LYS A 279 -17.48 18.19 12.85
N GLU A 280 -17.09 17.10 13.51
CA GLU A 280 -16.02 17.09 14.52
C GLU A 280 -14.64 16.76 13.93
N ASN A 281 -14.57 16.03 12.81
CA ASN A 281 -13.30 15.65 12.18
C ASN A 281 -13.43 15.43 10.65
N PRO A 282 -13.52 16.53 9.86
CA PRO A 282 -13.70 16.46 8.41
C PRO A 282 -12.52 15.77 7.69
N TRP A 283 -11.31 15.84 8.27
CA TRP A 283 -10.13 15.17 7.72
C TRP A 283 -10.28 13.65 7.70
N THR A 284 -10.69 13.05 8.82
CA THR A 284 -10.92 11.59 8.89
C THR A 284 -11.96 11.16 7.86
N MET A 285 -13.03 11.95 7.71
CA MET A 285 -14.05 11.66 6.71
C MET A 285 -13.52 11.77 5.28
N ALA A 286 -12.71 12.78 4.97
CA ALA A 286 -12.09 12.93 3.66
C ALA A 286 -11.18 11.73 3.32
N VAL A 287 -10.39 11.25 4.29
CA VAL A 287 -9.56 10.05 4.11
C VAL A 287 -10.43 8.82 3.85
N LEU A 288 -11.48 8.62 4.66
CA LEU A 288 -12.41 7.51 4.50
C LEU A 288 -13.10 7.54 3.12
N LEU A 289 -13.62 8.69 2.69
CA LEU A 289 -14.21 8.86 1.36
C LEU A 289 -13.19 8.61 0.24
N SER A 290 -11.94 9.04 0.43
CA SER A 290 -10.87 8.79 -0.53
C SER A 290 -10.59 7.30 -0.68
N ILE A 291 -10.55 6.53 0.42
CA ILE A 291 -10.43 5.07 0.40
C ILE A 291 -11.59 4.46 -0.38
N LEU A 292 -12.83 4.90 -0.13
CA LEU A 292 -14.01 4.39 -0.84
C LEU A 292 -13.92 4.64 -2.35
N ILE A 293 -13.56 5.86 -2.75
CA ILE A 293 -13.39 6.23 -4.15
C ILE A 293 -12.29 5.37 -4.80
N PHE A 294 -11.13 5.22 -4.14
CA PHE A 294 -10.05 4.37 -4.64
C PHE A 294 -10.48 2.90 -4.77
N GLN A 295 -11.21 2.37 -3.79
CA GLN A 295 -11.74 1.01 -3.83
C GLN A 295 -12.64 0.80 -5.05
N ILE A 296 -13.52 1.76 -5.35
CA ILE A 296 -14.38 1.72 -6.54
C ILE A 296 -13.55 1.82 -7.82
N LEU A 297 -12.65 2.80 -7.93
CA LEU A 297 -11.85 3.04 -9.13
C LEU A 297 -10.94 1.87 -9.50
N VAL A 298 -10.43 1.14 -8.51
CA VAL A 298 -9.56 -0.02 -8.74
C VAL A 298 -10.37 -1.30 -8.93
N THR A 299 -11.41 -1.54 -8.13
CA THR A 299 -12.15 -2.82 -8.15
C THR A 299 -13.19 -2.89 -9.27
N TYR A 300 -13.86 -1.79 -9.60
CA TYR A 300 -14.94 -1.79 -10.59
C TYR A 300 -14.46 -2.20 -12.00
N PRO A 301 -13.32 -1.69 -12.52
CA PRO A 301 -12.83 -2.13 -13.82
C PRO A 301 -12.37 -3.59 -13.81
N VAL A 302 -11.95 -4.13 -12.66
CA VAL A 302 -11.65 -5.57 -12.52
C VAL A 302 -12.90 -6.41 -12.70
N LEU A 303 -14.02 -6.02 -12.06
CA LEU A 303 -15.30 -6.71 -12.24
C LEU A 303 -15.72 -6.72 -13.71
N PHE A 304 -15.50 -5.62 -14.42
CA PHE A 304 -15.78 -5.55 -15.85
C PHE A 304 -14.86 -6.46 -16.68
N ILE A 305 -13.57 -6.56 -16.35
CA ILE A 305 -12.63 -7.50 -17.00
C ILE A 305 -13.10 -8.96 -16.79
N ILE A 306 -13.49 -9.31 -15.55
CA ILE A 306 -13.99 -10.65 -15.23
C ILE A 306 -15.28 -10.96 -16.02
N LEU A 307 -16.18 -9.99 -16.13
CA LEU A 307 -17.46 -10.15 -16.84
C LEU A 307 -17.32 -10.23 -18.37
N LEU A 308 -16.35 -9.51 -18.95
CA LEU A 308 -16.14 -9.49 -20.40
C LEU A 308 -15.32 -10.68 -20.92
N TYR A 309 -14.48 -11.28 -20.07
CA TYR A 309 -13.67 -12.43 -20.43
C TYR A 309 -13.99 -13.63 -19.53
N PRO A 310 -15.25 -14.13 -19.56
CA PRO A 310 -15.58 -15.35 -18.84
C PRO A 310 -14.76 -16.50 -19.43
N VAL A 311 -13.84 -17.03 -18.64
CA VAL A 311 -13.14 -18.26 -19.01
C VAL A 311 -14.20 -19.36 -19.12
N PRO A 312 -14.17 -20.26 -20.12
CA PRO A 312 -15.08 -21.38 -20.13
C PRO A 312 -14.77 -22.31 -18.94
N VAL A 313 -15.78 -22.60 -18.11
CA VAL A 313 -15.74 -23.52 -16.97
C VAL A 313 -15.14 -24.89 -17.33
N ALA A 314 -15.10 -25.25 -18.62
CA ALA A 314 -14.57 -26.50 -19.15
C ALA A 314 -13.03 -26.68 -19.08
N ARG A 315 -12.25 -25.70 -18.59
CA ARG A 315 -10.78 -25.86 -18.35
C ARG A 315 -10.38 -25.97 -16.88
N VAL A 316 -11.31 -26.33 -16.00
CA VAL A 316 -10.94 -26.76 -14.65
C VAL A 316 -10.50 -28.22 -14.74
N GLN A 317 -9.20 -28.45 -14.92
CA GLN A 317 -8.66 -29.77 -14.58
C GLN A 317 -8.90 -29.97 -13.07
N PRO A 318 -9.59 -31.04 -12.66
CA PRO A 318 -9.79 -31.32 -11.25
C PRO A 318 -8.43 -31.64 -10.63
N PHE A 319 -8.03 -30.85 -9.63
CA PHE A 319 -7.00 -31.22 -8.67
C PHE A 319 -7.57 -31.08 -7.27
#